data_AF-A0A7S0NDT0-F1
#
_entry.id   AF-A0A7S0NDT0-F1
#
_cell.length_a   1.000
_cell.length_b   1.000
_cell.length_c   1.000
_cell.angle_alpha   90.00
_cell.angle_beta   90.00
_cell.angle_gamma   90.00
#
_symmetry.space_group_name_H-M   'P 1'
#
loop_
_entity.id
_entity.type
_entity.pdbx_description
1 polymer ?
#
loop_
_entity_poly.entity_id
_entity_poly.type
_entity_poly.pdbx_seq_one_letter_code
_entity_poly.pdbx_strand_id
1 'polypeptide(L)'
;MSLSTYSAQPVSFVSSGLFVPSAFGAPKWVAGASHSGKHVCFKGLHMQHQSQQLQTGKTRRNCLLGGLGLFVTLFNMRAMAAVDDARVQYRKGIQDFVNGRVQQSVEAFDKAIELEPSYADILWQRGLSLYYCDRFEAAAKQFERDIRLNPRDTEEAIWRLISQARTGLGFSEAQKQIFPVEGETREYMRLIYDVCRGSVPLQVLEEKASSTAERATPNPGILQLFPQNQGGYDRNQFYYNLYAGLIAEAQGRAAAAQMFLERAVNSPYSKEGDYMWFVASVHCKLRGWNT
;
A
#
# COMPACT_ATOMS: atom_id res chain seq x y z
N MET A 1 43.25 15.57 -52.70
CA MET A 1 42.70 15.15 -54.01
C MET A 1 41.93 13.86 -53.75
N SER A 2 40.63 13.69 -53.92
CA SER A 2 39.56 14.46 -54.56
C SER A 2 38.27 14.36 -53.71
N LEU A 3 37.44 15.39 -53.83
CA LEU A 3 36.08 15.47 -53.31
C LEU A 3 35.14 14.55 -54.08
N SER A 4 34.08 14.05 -53.43
CA SER A 4 32.76 13.97 -54.07
C SER A 4 31.66 14.09 -53.04
N THR A 5 31.10 15.29 -53.01
CA THR A 5 29.82 15.71 -52.45
C THR A 5 28.65 15.01 -53.14
N TYR A 6 27.58 14.68 -52.41
CA TYR A 6 26.22 14.86 -52.94
C TYR A 6 25.23 15.16 -51.81
N SER A 7 24.39 16.16 -52.09
CA SER A 7 23.46 16.84 -51.20
C SER A 7 22.03 16.43 -51.56
N ALA A 8 21.12 16.37 -50.58
CA ALA A 8 19.82 17.07 -50.61
C ALA A 8 18.93 16.69 -49.39
N GLN A 9 18.55 17.69 -48.61
CA GLN A 9 17.31 17.73 -47.81
C GLN A 9 16.20 18.41 -48.65
N PRO A 10 15.05 18.83 -48.08
CA PRO A 10 13.97 18.10 -47.40
C PRO A 10 12.63 18.30 -48.15
N VAL A 11 11.55 17.63 -47.73
CA VAL A 11 10.19 18.04 -48.13
C VAL A 11 9.24 18.01 -46.94
N SER A 12 8.80 19.21 -46.57
CA SER A 12 7.66 19.49 -45.71
C SER A 12 6.36 19.40 -46.51
N PHE A 13 5.29 18.87 -45.92
CA PHE A 13 3.93 19.30 -46.27
C PHE A 13 3.07 19.43 -45.01
N VAL A 14 2.25 20.48 -45.06
CA VAL A 14 1.48 21.11 -44.00
C VAL A 14 -0.01 20.83 -44.21
N SER A 15 -0.77 21.04 -43.13
CA SER A 15 -2.23 21.20 -43.02
C SER A 15 -2.98 19.90 -42.72
N SER A 16 -4.02 19.87 -41.91
CA SER A 16 -4.83 20.90 -41.24
C SER A 16 -5.59 20.15 -40.13
N GLY A 17 -5.61 20.62 -38.88
CA GLY A 17 -6.64 21.53 -38.40
C GLY A 17 -7.95 20.79 -38.11
N LEU A 18 -8.22 20.44 -36.84
CA LEU A 18 -9.57 20.46 -36.28
C LEU A 18 -9.49 20.72 -34.77
N PHE A 19 -9.92 21.93 -34.45
CA PHE A 19 -10.11 22.52 -33.14
C PHE A 19 -11.58 22.31 -32.77
N VAL A 20 -11.87 21.74 -31.60
CA VAL A 20 -13.20 21.84 -30.97
C VAL A 20 -13.01 22.09 -29.47
N PRO A 21 -13.46 23.23 -28.93
CA PRO A 21 -13.43 23.54 -27.50
C PRO A 21 -14.80 23.32 -26.86
N SER A 22 -14.82 22.97 -25.57
CA SER A 22 -15.75 23.46 -24.52
C SER A 22 -15.70 22.48 -23.33
N ALA A 23 -15.22 22.95 -22.17
CA ALA A 23 -16.02 23.55 -21.10
C ALA A 23 -16.55 22.48 -20.15
N PHE A 24 -16.03 22.46 -18.92
CA PHE A 24 -16.81 22.44 -17.68
C PHE A 24 -15.85 22.68 -16.51
N GLY A 25 -15.98 23.86 -15.91
CA GLY A 25 -15.21 24.28 -14.75
C GLY A 25 -15.68 23.56 -13.49
N ALA A 26 -14.73 23.10 -12.68
CA ALA A 26 -14.98 22.66 -11.32
C ALA A 26 -14.91 23.87 -10.37
N PRO A 27 -15.89 24.05 -9.46
CA PRO A 27 -15.87 25.16 -8.52
C PRO A 27 -14.88 24.92 -7.38
N LYS A 28 -14.03 25.93 -7.15
CA LYS A 28 -13.23 26.11 -5.94
C LYS A 28 -14.15 26.36 -4.75
N TRP A 29 -14.04 25.55 -3.70
CA TRP A 29 -14.60 25.89 -2.39
C TRP A 29 -13.54 26.56 -1.54
N VAL A 30 -13.70 27.86 -1.34
CA VAL A 30 -13.06 28.65 -0.29
C VAL A 30 -14.08 28.76 0.85
N ALA A 31 -13.74 28.26 2.03
CA ALA A 31 -14.48 28.55 3.26
C ALA A 31 -13.50 29.13 4.28
N GLY A 32 -13.60 30.43 4.48
CA GLY A 32 -12.96 31.16 5.57
C GLY A 32 -14.02 31.78 6.48
N ALA A 33 -13.60 31.96 7.73
CA ALA A 33 -14.15 32.85 8.77
C ALA A 33 -15.40 32.42 9.56
N SER A 34 -15.10 32.01 10.80
CA SER A 34 -15.66 32.49 12.08
C SER A 34 -16.84 33.48 12.06
N HIS A 35 -17.84 33.23 12.91
CA HIS A 35 -18.09 34.07 14.09
C HIS A 35 -19.10 33.46 15.06
N SER A 36 -18.87 33.82 16.33
CA SER A 36 -19.56 33.51 17.57
C SER A 36 -20.98 34.08 17.71
N GLY A 37 -21.79 33.45 18.58
CA GLY A 37 -22.42 34.20 19.67
C GLY A 37 -23.95 34.24 19.78
N LYS A 38 -24.42 33.57 20.84
CA LYS A 38 -25.46 33.98 21.81
C LYS A 38 -26.96 33.84 21.48
N HIS A 39 -27.55 32.88 22.19
CA HIS A 39 -28.76 32.94 23.05
C HIS A 39 -29.93 33.87 22.67
N VAL A 40 -31.12 33.28 22.56
CA VAL A 40 -32.31 33.71 23.32
C VAL A 40 -33.14 32.48 23.72
N CYS A 41 -33.44 32.37 25.02
CA CYS A 41 -34.36 31.44 25.66
C CYS A 41 -35.57 32.24 26.11
N PHE A 42 -36.79 31.75 25.90
CA PHE A 42 -37.97 32.18 26.67
C PHE A 42 -38.86 30.98 26.97
N LYS A 43 -39.05 30.74 28.28
CA LYS A 43 -40.04 29.85 28.88
C LYS A 43 -41.41 30.54 28.88
N GLY A 44 -42.48 29.75 28.80
CA GLY A 44 -43.82 30.20 29.18
C GLY A 44 -44.92 29.22 28.82
N LEU A 45 -45.37 28.43 29.80
CA LEU A 45 -46.47 27.47 29.72
C LEU A 45 -47.84 28.14 29.48
N HIS A 46 -48.73 27.49 28.74
CA HIS A 46 -50.04 27.11 29.31
C HIS A 46 -50.69 25.96 28.50
N MET A 47 -50.98 24.86 29.18
CA MET A 47 -51.84 23.76 28.72
C MET A 47 -53.31 24.11 28.96
N GLN A 48 -54.18 23.77 28.01
CA GLN A 48 -55.52 23.28 28.33
C GLN A 48 -55.98 22.22 27.32
N HIS A 49 -56.63 21.21 27.87
CA HIS A 49 -56.90 19.88 27.35
C HIS A 49 -58.39 19.78 27.02
N GLN A 50 -58.76 19.20 25.87
CA GLN A 50 -59.97 18.40 25.62
C GLN A 50 -59.93 17.93 24.15
N SER A 51 -59.59 16.68 23.81
CA SER A 51 -60.47 15.48 23.72
C SER A 51 -61.87 15.81 23.15
N GLN A 52 -62.38 15.24 22.06
CA GLN A 52 -62.30 13.86 21.60
C GLN A 52 -63.00 13.71 20.21
N GLN A 53 -62.58 12.70 19.44
CA GLN A 53 -63.34 11.89 18.44
C GLN A 53 -63.77 12.54 17.10
N LEU A 54 -63.10 12.21 15.98
CA LEU A 54 -63.33 11.07 15.06
C LEU A 54 -64.57 11.23 14.16
N GLN A 55 -64.34 11.46 12.86
CA GLN A 55 -64.93 10.71 11.74
C GLN A 55 -64.13 11.04 10.45
N THR A 56 -63.21 10.15 10.06
CA THR A 56 -63.37 9.21 8.92
C THR A 56 -63.47 9.89 7.55
N GLY A 57 -62.34 9.96 6.84
CA GLY A 57 -62.34 10.41 5.45
C GLY A 57 -60.98 10.33 4.77
N LYS A 58 -60.67 9.14 4.22
CA LYS A 58 -59.74 8.92 3.10
C LYS A 58 -58.34 9.58 3.17
N THR A 59 -57.38 8.84 3.73
CA THR A 59 -56.04 8.73 3.11
C THR A 59 -55.53 7.30 3.21
N ARG A 60 -56.14 6.39 2.43
CA ARG A 60 -55.50 5.12 2.05
C ARG A 60 -54.41 5.43 1.01
N ARG A 61 -53.26 5.93 1.49
CA ARG A 61 -51.96 5.96 0.78
C ARG A 61 -50.91 6.36 1.83
N ASN A 62 -50.48 5.42 2.66
CA ASN A 62 -49.20 5.42 3.38
C ASN A 62 -49.09 4.21 4.33
N CYS A 63 -49.22 2.99 3.81
CA CYS A 63 -48.85 1.78 4.56
C CYS A 63 -47.90 0.85 3.79
N LEU A 64 -47.30 1.32 2.69
CA LEU A 64 -46.23 0.60 1.99
C LEU A 64 -44.83 1.16 2.29
N LEU A 65 -44.72 2.28 3.01
CA LEU A 65 -43.43 2.92 3.35
C LEU A 65 -42.80 2.37 4.64
N GLY A 66 -43.56 1.73 5.54
CA GLY A 66 -43.03 1.18 6.79
C GLY A 66 -42.22 -0.11 6.61
N GLY A 67 -42.63 -0.96 5.64
CA GLY A 67 -41.89 -2.18 5.30
C GLY A 67 -40.58 -1.88 4.57
N LEU A 68 -40.62 -0.98 3.58
CA LEU A 68 -39.41 -0.62 2.81
C LEU A 68 -38.35 0.03 3.70
N GLY A 69 -38.76 0.91 4.64
CA GLY A 69 -37.86 1.53 5.61
C GLY A 69 -37.22 0.51 6.56
N LEU A 70 -38.00 -0.45 7.09
CA LEU A 70 -37.48 -1.50 7.97
C LEU A 70 -36.57 -2.49 7.23
N PHE A 71 -36.88 -2.82 5.98
CA PHE A 71 -36.03 -3.69 5.16
C PHE A 71 -34.72 -3.01 4.77
N VAL A 72 -34.76 -1.72 4.38
CA VAL A 72 -33.54 -0.94 4.08
C VAL A 72 -32.69 -0.76 5.34
N THR A 73 -33.30 -0.51 6.51
CA THR A 73 -32.53 -0.41 7.76
C THR A 73 -31.94 -1.75 8.20
N LEU A 74 -32.68 -2.86 8.10
CA LEU A 74 -32.16 -4.20 8.41
C LEU A 74 -31.08 -4.65 7.42
N PHE A 75 -31.26 -4.36 6.13
CA PHE A 75 -30.26 -4.61 5.10
C PHE A 75 -28.98 -3.81 5.37
N ASN A 76 -29.12 -2.52 5.68
CA ASN A 76 -27.98 -1.66 6.03
C ASN A 76 -27.28 -2.12 7.32
N MET A 77 -28.03 -2.53 8.35
CA MET A 77 -27.44 -3.09 9.58
C MET A 77 -26.67 -4.38 9.31
N ARG A 78 -27.21 -5.28 8.48
CA ARG A 78 -26.54 -6.53 8.09
C ARG A 78 -25.28 -6.26 7.26
N ALA A 79 -25.33 -5.29 6.34
CA ALA A 79 -24.16 -4.87 5.58
C ALA A 79 -23.07 -4.27 6.49
N MET A 80 -23.43 -3.41 7.45
CA MET A 80 -22.47 -2.86 8.42
C MET A 80 -21.87 -3.95 9.32
N ALA A 81 -22.66 -4.91 9.79
CA ALA A 81 -22.16 -6.04 10.57
C ALA A 81 -21.17 -6.90 9.77
N ALA A 82 -21.46 -7.16 8.49
CA ALA A 82 -20.55 -7.87 7.60
C ALA A 82 -19.22 -7.12 7.39
N VAL A 83 -19.24 -5.78 7.29
CA VAL A 83 -18.04 -4.94 7.19
C VAL A 83 -17.21 -4.99 8.48
N ASP A 84 -17.85 -4.99 9.66
CA ASP A 84 -17.15 -5.12 10.93
C ASP A 84 -16.50 -6.51 11.08
N ASP A 85 -17.19 -7.56 10.66
CA ASP A 85 -16.63 -8.93 10.61
C ASP A 85 -15.45 -9.02 9.63
N ALA A 86 -15.53 -8.37 8.47
CA ALA A 86 -14.44 -8.33 7.49
C ALA A 86 -13.17 -7.69 8.09
N ARG A 87 -13.33 -6.58 8.82
CA ARG A 87 -12.23 -5.90 9.52
C ARG A 87 -11.59 -6.77 10.59
N VAL A 88 -12.39 -7.58 11.31
CA VAL A 88 -11.88 -8.53 12.30
C VAL A 88 -11.02 -9.60 11.62
N GLN A 89 -11.48 -10.17 10.50
CA GLN A 89 -10.71 -11.16 9.74
C GLN A 89 -9.42 -10.57 9.17
N TYR A 90 -9.46 -9.34 8.65
CA TYR A 90 -8.26 -8.62 8.20
C TYR A 90 -7.22 -8.47 9.32
N ARG A 91 -7.63 -8.03 10.51
CA ARG A 91 -6.73 -7.90 11.67
C ARG A 91 -6.17 -9.24 12.12
N LYS A 92 -6.99 -10.29 12.07
CA LYS A 92 -6.55 -11.66 12.35
C LYS A 92 -5.47 -12.09 11.36
N GLY A 93 -5.64 -11.81 10.07
CA GLY A 93 -4.63 -12.09 9.04
C GLY A 93 -3.28 -11.46 9.36
N ILE A 94 -3.26 -10.16 9.66
CA ILE A 94 -2.05 -9.45 10.11
C ILE A 94 -1.42 -10.16 11.32
N GLN A 95 -2.23 -10.47 12.34
CA GLN A 95 -1.73 -11.08 13.57
C GLN A 95 -1.18 -12.49 13.35
N ASP A 96 -1.82 -13.28 12.48
CA ASP A 96 -1.35 -14.61 12.10
C ASP A 96 -0.03 -14.52 11.34
N PHE A 97 0.10 -13.59 10.39
CA PHE A 97 1.36 -13.34 9.68
C PHE A 97 2.49 -12.98 10.63
N VAL A 98 2.29 -12.00 11.51
CA VAL A 98 3.29 -11.54 12.50
C VAL A 98 3.77 -12.69 13.39
N ASN A 99 2.91 -13.66 13.68
CA ASN A 99 3.26 -14.83 14.47
C ASN A 99 3.95 -15.96 13.65
N GLY A 100 4.16 -15.76 12.35
CA GLY A 100 4.69 -16.74 11.41
C GLY A 100 3.68 -17.81 10.98
N ARG A 101 2.39 -17.62 11.29
CA ARG A 101 1.29 -18.50 10.87
C ARG A 101 0.78 -18.09 9.49
N VAL A 102 1.64 -18.22 8.48
CA VAL A 102 1.41 -17.66 7.15
C VAL A 102 0.22 -18.28 6.42
N GLN A 103 -0.05 -19.57 6.62
CA GLN A 103 -1.22 -20.24 6.04
C GLN A 103 -2.53 -19.71 6.64
N GLN A 104 -2.60 -19.59 7.97
CA GLN A 104 -3.75 -19.01 8.68
C GLN A 104 -3.95 -17.53 8.32
N SER A 105 -2.85 -16.81 8.06
CA SER A 105 -2.90 -15.43 7.56
C SER A 105 -3.64 -15.35 6.22
N VAL A 106 -3.30 -16.22 5.26
CA VAL A 106 -3.99 -16.29 3.96
C VAL A 106 -5.48 -16.60 4.15
N GLU A 107 -5.83 -17.58 4.98
CA GLU A 107 -7.22 -17.96 5.23
C GLU A 107 -8.05 -16.82 5.84
N ALA A 108 -7.46 -16.08 6.79
CA ALA A 108 -8.12 -14.93 7.39
C ALA A 108 -8.30 -13.78 6.37
N PHE A 109 -7.32 -13.53 5.51
CA PHE A 109 -7.47 -12.55 4.43
C PHE A 109 -8.47 -12.98 3.36
N ASP A 110 -8.50 -14.26 2.99
CA ASP A 110 -9.51 -14.81 2.08
C ASP A 110 -10.92 -14.63 2.67
N LYS A 111 -11.08 -14.88 3.98
CA LYS A 111 -12.35 -14.62 4.66
C LYS A 111 -12.73 -13.14 4.71
N ALA A 112 -11.76 -12.25 4.88
CA ALA A 112 -12.00 -10.80 4.81
C ALA A 112 -12.51 -10.40 3.42
N ILE A 113 -11.95 -10.96 2.35
CA ILE A 113 -12.39 -10.74 0.96
C ILE A 113 -13.80 -11.31 0.71
N GLU A 114 -14.13 -12.49 1.26
CA GLU A 114 -15.49 -13.04 1.13
C GLU A 114 -16.56 -12.14 1.75
N LEU A 115 -16.23 -11.48 2.86
CA LEU A 115 -17.13 -10.59 3.59
C LEU A 115 -17.18 -9.19 2.97
N GLU A 116 -16.05 -8.70 2.46
CA GLU A 116 -15.90 -7.41 1.79
C GLU A 116 -15.03 -7.56 0.53
N PRO A 117 -15.65 -7.81 -0.65
CA PRO A 117 -14.93 -8.07 -1.90
C PRO A 117 -13.97 -6.97 -2.34
N SER A 118 -14.20 -5.72 -1.90
CA SER A 118 -13.31 -4.59 -2.25
C SER A 118 -11.90 -4.74 -1.65
N TYR A 119 -11.72 -5.53 -0.59
CA TYR A 119 -10.39 -5.83 -0.07
C TYR A 119 -9.51 -6.58 -1.06
N ALA A 120 -10.11 -7.31 -2.01
CA ALA A 120 -9.32 -8.12 -2.94
C ALA A 120 -8.35 -7.30 -3.81
N ASP A 121 -8.62 -6.00 -3.99
CA ASP A 121 -7.84 -5.13 -4.88
C ASP A 121 -6.70 -4.35 -4.19
N ILE A 122 -6.66 -4.29 -2.85
CA ILE A 122 -5.70 -3.45 -2.09
C ILE A 122 -5.08 -4.17 -0.89
N LEU A 123 -4.83 -5.48 -1.01
CA LEU A 123 -4.44 -6.33 0.13
C LEU A 123 -3.06 -6.95 -0.07
N TRP A 124 -2.05 -6.11 -0.15
CA TRP A 124 -0.65 -6.49 -0.32
C TRP A 124 -0.13 -7.42 0.80
N GLN A 125 -0.65 -7.31 2.03
CA GLN A 125 -0.28 -8.22 3.14
C GLN A 125 -0.68 -9.68 2.84
N ARG A 126 -1.76 -9.88 2.09
CA ARG A 126 -2.14 -11.20 1.59
C ARG A 126 -1.15 -11.68 0.54
N GLY A 127 -0.66 -10.79 -0.33
CA GLY A 127 0.41 -11.08 -1.29
C GLY A 127 1.67 -11.61 -0.60
N LEU A 128 2.09 -10.95 0.50
CA LEU A 128 3.21 -11.43 1.32
C LEU A 128 2.91 -12.78 1.98
N SER A 129 1.72 -12.95 2.54
CA SER A 129 1.32 -14.23 3.16
C SER A 129 1.33 -15.37 2.13
N LEU A 130 0.87 -15.12 0.91
CA LEU A 130 0.93 -16.07 -0.21
C LEU A 130 2.37 -16.38 -0.61
N TYR A 131 3.24 -15.37 -0.67
CA TYR A 131 4.66 -15.54 -0.96
C TYR A 131 5.31 -16.51 0.05
N TYR A 132 5.04 -16.33 1.34
CA TYR A 132 5.59 -17.19 2.39
C TYR A 132 4.88 -18.56 2.52
N CYS A 133 3.75 -18.76 1.84
CA CYS A 133 3.14 -20.08 1.63
C CYS A 133 3.68 -20.78 0.37
N ASP A 134 4.75 -20.26 -0.24
CA ASP A 134 5.30 -20.71 -1.52
C ASP A 134 4.28 -20.67 -2.69
N ARG A 135 3.20 -19.88 -2.55
CA ARG A 135 2.17 -19.66 -3.58
C ARG A 135 2.55 -18.47 -4.46
N PHE A 136 3.72 -18.55 -5.07
CA PHE A 136 4.38 -17.41 -5.74
C PHE A 136 3.58 -16.82 -6.90
N GLU A 137 2.92 -17.63 -7.73
CA GLU A 137 2.07 -17.12 -8.82
C GLU A 137 0.86 -16.36 -8.29
N ALA A 138 0.28 -16.81 -7.18
CA ALA A 138 -0.84 -16.14 -6.54
C ALA A 138 -0.40 -14.82 -5.87
N ALA A 139 0.78 -14.81 -5.26
CA ALA A 139 1.39 -13.60 -4.71
C ALA A 139 1.65 -12.55 -5.80
N ALA A 140 2.29 -12.93 -6.90
CA ALA A 140 2.55 -12.03 -8.03
C ALA A 140 1.26 -11.44 -8.61
N LYS A 141 0.18 -12.23 -8.71
CA LYS A 141 -1.14 -11.75 -9.13
C LYS A 141 -1.78 -10.78 -8.14
N GLN A 142 -1.59 -10.99 -6.84
CA GLN A 142 -2.09 -10.06 -5.82
C GLN A 142 -1.40 -8.70 -5.97
N PHE A 143 -0.07 -8.67 -6.00
CA PHE A 143 0.67 -7.42 -6.18
C PHE A 143 0.36 -6.74 -7.52
N GLU A 144 0.13 -7.51 -8.59
CA GLU A 144 -0.31 -6.92 -9.86
C GLU A 144 -1.66 -6.19 -9.75
N ARG A 145 -2.60 -6.69 -8.94
CA ARG A 145 -3.86 -5.98 -8.68
C ARG A 145 -3.61 -4.69 -7.91
N ASP A 146 -2.79 -4.76 -6.85
CA ASP A 146 -2.48 -3.62 -5.99
C ASP A 146 -1.79 -2.50 -6.79
N ILE A 147 -0.83 -2.84 -7.67
CA ILE A 147 -0.13 -1.90 -8.56
C ILE A 147 -1.10 -1.18 -9.52
N ARG A 148 -2.13 -1.86 -10.05
CA ARG A 148 -3.09 -1.23 -10.98
C ARG A 148 -3.87 -0.10 -10.32
N LEU A 149 -4.03 -0.13 -9.00
CA LEU A 149 -4.68 0.94 -8.24
C LEU A 149 -3.70 2.00 -7.75
N ASN A 150 -2.48 1.60 -7.37
CA ASN A 150 -1.41 2.52 -7.00
C ASN A 150 -0.14 2.28 -7.82
N PRO A 151 -0.05 2.83 -9.05
CA PRO A 151 1.09 2.59 -9.94
C PRO A 151 2.39 3.29 -9.48
N ARG A 152 2.31 4.12 -8.43
CA ARG A 152 3.47 4.80 -7.83
C ARG A 152 4.08 4.01 -6.68
N ASP A 153 3.53 2.85 -6.34
CA ASP A 153 4.06 2.03 -5.26
C ASP A 153 5.21 1.16 -5.75
N THR A 154 6.42 1.57 -5.36
CA THR A 154 7.66 0.85 -5.69
C THR A 154 7.73 -0.51 -5.00
N GLU A 155 7.17 -0.64 -3.79
CA GLU A 155 7.26 -1.88 -3.02
C GLU A 155 6.53 -3.01 -3.74
N GLU A 156 5.36 -2.73 -4.29
CA GLU A 156 4.54 -3.77 -4.91
C GLU A 156 5.11 -4.22 -6.24
N ALA A 157 5.75 -3.31 -6.99
CA ALA A 157 6.51 -3.67 -8.18
C ALA A 157 7.69 -4.60 -7.83
N ILE A 158 8.40 -4.33 -6.73
CA ILE A 158 9.50 -5.17 -6.25
C ILE A 158 8.99 -6.53 -5.76
N TRP A 159 7.93 -6.56 -4.94
CA TRP A 159 7.35 -7.80 -4.42
C TRP A 159 6.74 -8.69 -5.49
N ARG A 160 6.11 -8.08 -6.52
CA ARG A 160 5.68 -8.81 -7.72
C ARG A 160 6.86 -9.48 -8.41
N LEU A 161 7.95 -8.74 -8.63
CA LEU A 161 9.16 -9.28 -9.26
C LEU A 161 9.78 -10.41 -8.43
N ILE A 162 9.95 -10.23 -7.13
CA ILE A 162 10.52 -11.24 -6.23
C ILE A 162 9.63 -12.49 -6.24
N SER A 163 8.30 -12.33 -6.22
CA SER A 163 7.35 -13.44 -6.33
C SER A 163 7.51 -14.16 -7.68
N GLN A 164 7.57 -13.44 -8.79
CA GLN A 164 7.79 -14.03 -10.12
C GLN A 164 9.14 -14.77 -10.22
N ALA A 165 10.21 -14.20 -9.66
CA ALA A 165 11.54 -14.80 -9.67
C ALA A 165 11.60 -16.14 -8.94
N ARG A 166 10.74 -16.33 -7.93
CA ARG A 166 10.62 -17.57 -7.14
C ARG A 166 9.74 -18.65 -7.79
N THR A 167 9.07 -18.33 -8.89
CA THR A 167 8.43 -19.33 -9.76
C THR A 167 9.49 -20.02 -10.64
N GLY A 168 9.06 -20.83 -11.61
CA GLY A 168 9.96 -21.37 -12.65
C GLY A 168 10.51 -20.32 -13.64
N LEU A 169 10.10 -19.06 -13.55
CA LEU A 169 10.53 -17.99 -14.47
C LEU A 169 11.99 -17.55 -14.24
N GLY A 170 12.43 -17.50 -12.97
CA GLY A 170 13.75 -17.01 -12.58
C GLY A 170 13.90 -15.48 -12.57
N PHE A 171 14.94 -15.00 -11.90
CA PHE A 171 15.13 -13.57 -11.62
C PHE A 171 15.36 -12.71 -12.87
N SER A 172 16.16 -13.19 -13.82
CA SER A 172 16.50 -12.40 -15.03
C SER A 172 15.27 -12.17 -15.93
N GLU A 173 14.40 -13.17 -16.08
CA GLU A 173 13.18 -13.01 -16.86
C GLU A 173 12.11 -12.21 -16.11
N ALA A 174 12.01 -12.37 -14.78
CA ALA A 174 11.13 -11.54 -13.95
C ALA A 174 11.54 -10.05 -14.02
N GLN A 175 12.83 -9.75 -14.04
CA GLN A 175 13.36 -8.39 -14.17
C GLN A 175 12.94 -7.69 -15.46
N LYS A 176 12.83 -8.42 -16.59
CA LYS A 176 12.34 -7.84 -17.85
C LYS A 176 10.86 -7.46 -17.79
N GLN A 177 10.11 -8.02 -16.85
CA GLN A 177 8.68 -7.80 -16.64
C GLN A 177 8.38 -6.87 -15.45
N ILE A 178 9.40 -6.20 -14.91
CA ILE A 178 9.22 -5.26 -13.80
C ILE A 178 8.26 -4.14 -14.21
N PHE A 179 7.32 -3.82 -13.33
CA PHE A 179 6.36 -2.75 -13.61
C PHE A 179 7.06 -1.39 -13.50
N PRO A 180 6.89 -0.48 -14.49
CA PRO A 180 7.50 0.84 -14.45
C PRO A 180 6.85 1.70 -13.36
N VAL A 181 7.65 2.18 -12.42
CA VAL A 181 7.22 3.10 -11.35
C VAL A 181 7.82 4.49 -11.58
N GLU A 182 6.99 5.52 -11.52
CA GLU A 182 7.39 6.92 -11.64
C GLU A 182 7.18 7.68 -10.33
N GLY A 183 8.12 8.56 -9.98
CA GLY A 183 7.98 9.49 -8.85
C GLY A 183 8.38 8.95 -7.48
N GLU A 184 9.20 7.89 -7.39
CA GLU A 184 9.74 7.41 -6.11
C GLU A 184 10.68 8.45 -5.48
N THR A 185 10.24 9.00 -4.35
CA THR A 185 10.95 10.06 -3.62
C THR A 185 11.90 9.49 -2.57
N ARG A 186 11.61 8.30 -2.03
CA ARG A 186 12.40 7.61 -1.01
C ARG A 186 13.70 7.13 -1.63
N GLU A 187 14.83 7.68 -1.18
CA GLU A 187 16.16 7.37 -1.72
C GLU A 187 16.46 5.87 -1.71
N TYR A 188 16.18 5.20 -0.60
CA TYR A 188 16.46 3.77 -0.45
C TYR A 188 15.65 2.92 -1.42
N MET A 189 14.35 3.19 -1.57
CA MET A 189 13.49 2.47 -2.50
C MET A 189 13.89 2.69 -3.95
N ARG A 190 14.33 3.90 -4.30
CA ARG A 190 14.84 4.18 -5.66
C ARG A 190 16.03 3.30 -5.99
N LEU A 191 17.02 3.19 -5.09
CA LEU A 191 18.17 2.32 -5.29
C LEU A 191 17.76 0.84 -5.41
N ILE A 192 16.87 0.37 -4.52
CA ILE A 192 16.39 -1.02 -4.53
C ILE A 192 15.67 -1.31 -5.86
N TYR A 193 14.83 -0.40 -6.32
CA TYR A 193 14.12 -0.51 -7.59
C TYR A 193 15.07 -0.48 -8.79
N ASP A 194 16.10 0.38 -8.75
CA ASP A 194 17.15 0.45 -9.77
C ASP A 194 17.93 -0.86 -9.89
N VAL A 195 18.16 -1.54 -8.76
CA VAL A 195 18.71 -2.91 -8.73
C VAL A 195 17.73 -3.93 -9.30
N CYS A 196 16.46 -3.87 -8.89
CA CYS A 196 15.43 -4.79 -9.36
C CYS A 196 15.20 -4.70 -10.87
N ARG A 197 15.24 -3.50 -11.46
CA ARG A 197 15.14 -3.28 -12.92
C ARG A 197 16.47 -3.46 -13.67
N GLY A 198 17.57 -3.78 -12.97
CA GLY A 198 18.86 -4.13 -13.56
C GLY A 198 19.68 -2.94 -14.05
N SER A 199 19.33 -1.71 -13.65
CA SER A 199 20.12 -0.51 -13.97
C SER A 199 21.31 -0.31 -13.03
N VAL A 200 21.23 -0.89 -11.83
CA VAL A 200 22.31 -0.89 -10.85
C VAL A 200 22.61 -2.34 -10.47
N PRO A 201 23.89 -2.75 -10.37
CA PRO A 201 24.24 -4.09 -9.93
C PRO A 201 23.93 -4.28 -8.43
N LEU A 202 23.53 -5.49 -8.04
CA LEU A 202 23.13 -5.81 -6.67
C LEU A 202 24.25 -5.57 -5.64
N GLN A 203 25.52 -5.68 -6.06
CA GLN A 203 26.67 -5.37 -5.21
C GLN A 203 26.60 -3.96 -4.62
N VAL A 204 26.07 -2.97 -5.35
CA VAL A 204 25.94 -1.59 -4.84
C VAL A 204 24.95 -1.51 -3.68
N LEU A 205 23.85 -2.26 -3.75
CA LEU A 205 22.88 -2.35 -2.66
C LEU A 205 23.48 -3.11 -1.46
N GLU A 206 24.23 -4.18 -1.71
CA GLU A 206 24.93 -4.95 -0.67
C GLU A 206 26.01 -4.14 0.04
N GLU A 207 26.75 -3.31 -0.70
CA GLU A 207 27.71 -2.34 -0.18
C GLU A 207 27.00 -1.30 0.69
N LYS A 208 25.87 -0.75 0.25
CA LYS A 208 25.06 0.18 1.06
C LYS A 208 24.54 -0.48 2.34
N ALA A 209 24.00 -1.70 2.24
CA ALA A 209 23.51 -2.48 3.38
C ALA A 209 24.62 -2.87 4.37
N SER A 210 25.83 -3.10 3.87
CA SER A 210 27.02 -3.43 4.70
C SER A 210 27.78 -2.20 5.17
N SER A 211 27.54 -1.04 4.54
CA SER A 211 28.18 0.19 4.94
C SER A 211 27.66 0.53 6.32
N THR A 212 28.55 0.38 7.31
CA THR A 212 28.39 0.98 8.62
C THR A 212 28.37 2.49 8.55
N ALA A 213 28.61 3.07 7.34
CA ALA A 213 28.68 4.48 6.96
C ALA A 213 28.18 5.28 8.11
N GLU A 214 29.15 5.63 8.97
CA GLU A 214 29.09 5.72 10.42
C GLU A 214 27.66 6.01 10.95
N ARG A 215 27.35 5.69 12.21
CA ARG A 215 26.63 6.74 12.95
C ARG A 215 27.53 7.95 12.76
N ALA A 216 27.33 8.76 11.71
CA ALA A 216 28.05 9.99 11.46
C ALA A 216 27.67 10.71 12.72
N THR A 217 28.53 10.63 13.74
CA THR A 217 28.13 10.84 15.12
C THR A 217 27.56 12.23 15.06
N PRO A 218 26.22 12.40 15.09
CA PRO A 218 25.70 13.69 14.76
C PRO A 218 26.23 14.50 15.91
N ASN A 219 26.98 15.55 15.57
CA ASN A 219 27.75 16.34 16.52
C ASN A 219 26.95 16.39 17.83
N PRO A 220 27.46 15.95 19.00
CA PRO A 220 26.62 15.70 20.17
C PRO A 220 25.65 16.84 20.51
N GLY A 221 26.00 18.08 20.15
CA GLY A 221 25.11 19.24 20.20
C GLY A 221 23.91 19.19 19.23
N ILE A 222 24.05 18.70 18.00
CA ILE A 222 22.95 18.51 17.03
C ILE A 222 22.02 17.35 17.43
N LEU A 223 22.54 16.30 18.08
CA LEU A 223 21.68 15.23 18.61
C LEU A 223 20.75 15.70 19.72
N GLN A 224 21.22 16.62 20.57
CA GLN A 224 20.39 17.26 21.60
C GLN A 224 19.33 18.19 20.98
N LEU A 225 19.59 18.73 19.80
CA LEU A 225 18.69 19.65 19.10
C LEU A 225 17.66 18.92 18.22
N PHE A 226 18.03 17.79 17.60
CA PHE A 226 17.17 17.05 16.67
C PHE A 226 17.28 15.52 16.83
N PRO A 227 16.84 14.94 17.96
CA PRO A 227 16.86 13.49 18.20
C PRO A 227 16.03 12.68 17.18
N GLN A 228 15.11 13.33 16.44
CA GLN A 228 14.24 12.70 15.45
C GLN A 228 14.94 12.34 14.12
N ASN A 229 16.16 12.84 13.87
CA ASN A 229 16.84 12.63 12.59
C ASN A 229 17.56 11.25 12.48
N GLN A 230 17.64 10.50 13.58
CA GLN A 230 18.17 9.13 13.58
C GLN A 230 17.21 8.12 12.93
N GLY A 231 15.90 8.34 13.05
CA GLY A 231 14.88 7.41 12.54
C GLY A 231 14.89 7.23 11.02
N GLY A 232 15.41 8.20 10.25
CA GLY A 232 15.55 8.08 8.79
C GLY A 232 16.72 7.20 8.37
N TYR A 233 17.86 7.29 9.05
CA TYR A 233 19.04 6.48 8.74
C TYR A 233 18.82 5.01 9.11
N ASP A 234 18.32 4.74 10.31
CA ASP A 234 18.06 3.37 10.79
C ASP A 234 17.02 2.67 9.90
N ARG A 235 16.00 3.43 9.43
CA ARG A 235 15.04 2.96 8.43
C ARG A 235 15.73 2.55 7.13
N ASN A 236 16.51 3.43 6.53
CA ASN A 236 17.15 3.15 5.24
C ASN A 236 18.03 1.91 5.33
N GLN A 237 18.83 1.80 6.40
CA GLN A 237 19.67 0.64 6.64
C GLN A 237 18.87 -0.65 6.78
N PHE A 238 17.74 -0.61 7.51
CA PHE A 238 16.83 -1.75 7.59
C PHE A 238 16.35 -2.19 6.20
N TYR A 239 15.84 -1.26 5.39
CA TYR A 239 15.32 -1.57 4.06
C TYR A 239 16.41 -2.05 3.09
N TYR A 240 17.62 -1.50 3.17
CA TYR A 240 18.76 -1.99 2.40
C TYR A 240 19.08 -3.44 2.75
N ASN A 241 19.17 -3.77 4.05
CA ASN A 241 19.43 -5.14 4.49
C ASN A 241 18.28 -6.09 4.12
N LEU A 242 17.03 -5.68 4.32
CA LEU A 242 15.85 -6.47 3.96
C LEU A 242 15.85 -6.84 2.47
N TYR A 243 15.90 -5.84 1.59
CA TYR A 243 15.80 -6.09 0.16
C TYR A 243 17.08 -6.67 -0.44
N ALA A 244 18.27 -6.34 0.07
CA ALA A 244 19.50 -7.04 -0.33
C ALA A 244 19.39 -8.54 -0.07
N GLY A 245 18.87 -8.93 1.10
CA GLY A 245 18.68 -10.32 1.46
C GLY A 245 17.63 -11.04 0.61
N LEU A 246 16.46 -10.41 0.41
CA LEU A 246 15.39 -10.98 -0.41
C LEU A 246 15.82 -11.17 -1.87
N ILE A 247 16.49 -10.18 -2.46
CA ILE A 247 16.97 -10.25 -3.84
C ILE A 247 18.11 -11.27 -3.97
N ALA A 248 19.04 -11.32 -2.99
CA ALA A 248 20.08 -12.34 -2.95
C ALA A 248 19.50 -13.75 -2.92
N GLU A 249 18.47 -13.98 -2.10
CA GLU A 249 17.78 -15.26 -2.02
C GLU A 249 17.12 -15.63 -3.35
N ALA A 250 16.43 -14.67 -3.99
CA ALA A 250 15.79 -14.87 -5.29
C ALA A 250 16.79 -15.16 -6.42
N GLN A 251 18.06 -14.80 -6.25
CA GLN A 251 19.17 -15.16 -7.15
C GLN A 251 19.91 -16.45 -6.75
N GLY A 252 19.43 -17.17 -5.72
CA GLY A 252 20.05 -18.41 -5.24
C GLY A 252 21.26 -18.22 -4.33
N ARG A 253 21.54 -16.99 -3.85
CA ARG A 253 22.68 -16.67 -2.99
C ARG A 253 22.30 -16.75 -1.51
N ALA A 254 21.97 -17.95 -1.04
CA ALA A 254 21.41 -18.19 0.30
C ALA A 254 22.27 -17.68 1.47
N ALA A 255 23.61 -17.83 1.41
CA ALA A 255 24.49 -17.36 2.47
C ALA A 255 24.50 -15.83 2.62
N ALA A 256 24.48 -15.11 1.49
CA ALA A 256 24.37 -13.65 1.49
C ALA A 256 22.99 -13.22 1.99
N ALA A 257 21.93 -13.91 1.54
CA ALA A 257 20.57 -13.66 1.97
C ALA A 257 20.41 -13.75 3.50
N GLN A 258 20.89 -14.84 4.09
CA GLN A 258 20.87 -15.05 5.53
C GLN A 258 21.56 -13.92 6.28
N MET A 259 22.79 -13.57 5.88
CA MET A 259 23.56 -12.50 6.52
C MET A 259 22.80 -11.17 6.55
N PHE A 260 22.22 -10.75 5.42
CA PHE A 260 21.51 -9.47 5.34
C PHE A 260 20.18 -9.48 6.09
N LEU A 261 19.42 -10.57 6.02
CA LEU A 261 18.12 -10.66 6.71
C LEU A 261 18.29 -10.76 8.23
N GLU A 262 19.31 -11.46 8.74
CA GLU A 262 19.66 -11.45 10.17
C GLU A 262 20.08 -10.05 10.63
N ARG A 263 20.82 -9.28 9.81
CA ARG A 263 21.12 -7.87 10.10
C ARG A 263 19.87 -7.00 10.13
N ALA A 264 18.94 -7.19 9.21
CA ALA A 264 17.68 -6.44 9.18
C ALA A 264 16.86 -6.68 10.46
N VAL A 265 16.72 -7.93 10.89
CA VAL A 265 15.99 -8.28 12.12
C VAL A 265 16.65 -7.70 13.38
N ASN A 266 17.98 -7.67 13.41
CA ASN A 266 18.78 -7.12 14.52
C ASN A 266 19.02 -5.60 14.44
N SER A 267 18.40 -4.91 13.48
CA SER A 267 18.49 -3.46 13.33
C SER A 267 17.84 -2.72 14.51
N PRO A 268 18.35 -1.54 14.91
CA PRO A 268 17.66 -0.65 15.85
C PRO A 268 16.34 -0.09 15.30
N TYR A 269 16.11 -0.17 13.98
CA TYR A 269 14.82 0.17 13.37
C TYR A 269 13.74 -0.81 13.84
N SER A 270 12.74 -0.27 14.52
CA SER A 270 12.05 -0.97 15.62
C SER A 270 11.16 -2.16 15.24
N LYS A 271 10.99 -3.03 16.24
CA LYS A 271 9.91 -4.02 16.41
C LYS A 271 8.52 -3.39 16.61
N GLU A 272 8.42 -2.07 16.79
CA GLU A 272 7.26 -1.38 17.38
C GLU A 272 6.28 -0.75 16.38
N GLY A 273 6.46 -0.88 15.06
CA GLY A 273 5.46 -0.30 14.16
C GLY A 273 5.56 -0.53 12.66
N ASP A 274 6.63 -1.13 12.14
CA ASP A 274 6.73 -1.39 10.70
C ASP A 274 6.40 -2.86 10.39
N TYR A 275 5.41 -3.09 9.54
CA TYR A 275 5.04 -4.43 9.08
C TYR A 275 6.22 -5.14 8.41
N MET A 276 7.10 -4.38 7.75
CA MET A 276 8.26 -4.93 7.05
C MET A 276 9.30 -5.52 8.00
N TRP A 277 9.39 -5.04 9.25
CA TRP A 277 10.23 -5.70 10.26
C TRP A 277 9.74 -7.14 10.51
N PHE A 278 8.42 -7.33 10.61
CA PHE A 278 7.84 -8.68 10.76
C PHE A 278 8.05 -9.52 9.51
N VAL A 279 8.06 -8.93 8.32
CA VAL A 279 8.43 -9.64 7.09
C VAL A 279 9.83 -10.23 7.21
N ALA A 280 10.83 -9.45 7.64
CA ALA A 280 12.19 -9.93 7.86
C ALA A 280 12.23 -11.04 8.94
N SER A 281 11.53 -10.84 10.06
CA SER A 281 11.50 -11.79 11.16
C SER A 281 10.83 -13.12 10.79
N VAL A 282 9.68 -13.07 10.11
CA VAL A 282 8.96 -14.23 9.58
C VAL A 282 9.82 -14.96 8.55
N HIS A 283 10.53 -14.23 7.71
CA HIS A 283 11.46 -14.81 6.76
C HIS A 283 12.51 -15.68 7.44
N CYS A 284 13.27 -15.11 8.39
CA CYS A 284 14.31 -15.84 9.12
C CYS A 284 13.71 -17.05 9.86
N LYS A 285 12.57 -16.87 10.52
CA LYS A 285 11.86 -17.94 11.23
C LYS A 285 11.49 -19.11 10.30
N LEU A 286 10.90 -18.84 9.15
CA LEU A 286 10.48 -19.89 8.20
C LEU A 286 11.66 -20.59 7.52
N ARG A 287 12.80 -19.92 7.41
CA ARG A 287 14.05 -20.50 6.88
C ARG A 287 14.90 -21.21 7.94
N GLY A 288 14.51 -21.14 9.22
CA GLY A 288 15.29 -21.69 10.33
C GLY A 288 16.62 -20.95 10.55
N TRP A 289 16.70 -19.68 10.13
CA TRP A 289 17.85 -18.83 10.40
C TRP A 289 17.72 -18.27 11.80
N ASN A 290 18.75 -18.49 12.62
CA ASN A 290 18.73 -18.12 14.03
C ASN A 290 18.69 -16.60 14.17
N THR A 291 17.67 -16.10 14.87
CA THR A 291 17.57 -14.72 15.35
C THR A 291 17.78 -14.68 16.85
#